data_AF-A0AA87ZVI1-F1
#
_entry.id   AF-A0AA87ZVI1-F1
#
_cell.length_a   1.000
_cell.length_b   1.000
_cell.length_c   1.000
_cell.angle_alpha   90.00
_cell.angle_beta   90.00
_cell.angle_gamma   90.00
#
_symmetry.space_group_name_H-M   'P 1'
#
loop_
_entity.id
_entity.type
_entity.pdbx_description
1 polymer ?
#
loop_
_entity_poly.entity_id
_entity_poly.type
_entity_poly.pdbx_seq_one_letter_code
_entity_poly.pdbx_strand_id
1 'polypeptide(L)'
;MSISSRGEKLAKFDVEPITFTETDANGVHFLHNDALIVETVIGNHTICRILVDNGSSVDILYLDCLEKMGIKKSQLMPNSQPFYGFTRNSFISEGLIRLPLTVGG
;
A
#
# COMPACT_ATOMS: atom_id res chain seq x y z
N MET A 1 37.90 27.98 -44.93
CA MET A 1 36.72 28.16 -44.06
C MET A 1 36.53 26.87 -43.29
N SER A 2 36.85 26.84 -41.99
CA SER A 2 36.59 25.67 -41.13
C SER A 2 35.41 25.99 -40.22
N ILE A 3 34.35 25.20 -40.38
CA ILE A 3 33.17 25.16 -39.53
C ILE A 3 33.53 24.44 -38.22
N SER A 4 33.44 25.16 -37.11
CA SER A 4 33.52 24.61 -35.75
C SER A 4 32.23 23.85 -35.45
N SER A 5 32.34 22.54 -35.24
CA SER A 5 31.25 21.73 -34.66
C SER A 5 31.20 21.98 -33.15
N ARG A 6 30.08 22.54 -32.68
CA ARG A 6 29.77 22.63 -31.24
C ARG A 6 29.36 21.24 -30.75
N GLY A 7 30.14 20.67 -29.84
CA GLY A 7 29.73 19.49 -29.10
C GLY A 7 28.53 19.80 -28.22
N GLU A 8 27.45 19.04 -28.37
CA GLU A 8 26.28 19.10 -27.50
C GLU A 8 26.67 18.58 -26.11
N LYS A 9 26.60 19.44 -25.09
CA LYS A 9 26.87 19.05 -23.71
C LYS A 9 25.59 18.45 -23.10
N LEU A 10 25.45 17.13 -23.17
CA LEU A 10 24.46 16.38 -22.40
C LEU A 10 24.77 16.55 -20.90
N ALA A 11 23.92 17.27 -20.18
CA ALA A 11 23.96 17.32 -18.72
C ALA A 11 23.57 15.93 -18.19
N LYS A 12 24.53 15.20 -17.62
CA LYS A 12 24.25 14.02 -16.80
C LYS A 12 23.55 14.52 -15.53
N PHE A 13 22.27 14.17 -15.38
CA PHE A 13 21.63 14.22 -14.07
C PHE A 13 22.03 12.94 -13.35
N ASP A 14 22.94 13.06 -12.38
CA ASP A 14 23.17 11.99 -11.42
C ASP A 14 21.89 11.87 -10.59
N VAL A 15 21.15 10.78 -10.81
CA VAL A 15 20.04 10.37 -9.95
C VAL A 15 20.70 9.77 -8.71
N GLU A 16 21.04 10.60 -7.75
CA GLU A 16 21.42 10.09 -6.42
C GLU A 16 20.21 9.34 -5.82
N PRO A 17 20.40 8.09 -5.36
CA PRO A 17 19.34 7.38 -4.66
C PRO A 17 18.97 8.16 -3.40
N ILE A 18 17.69 8.38 -3.17
CA ILE A 18 17.21 8.88 -1.88
C ILE A 18 17.44 7.74 -0.87
N THR A 19 18.45 7.90 -0.03
CA THR A 19 18.81 6.97 1.06
C THR A 19 18.58 7.63 2.41
N PHE A 20 18.02 6.86 3.35
CA PHE A 20 17.85 7.25 4.74
C PHE A 20 18.85 6.48 5.62
N THR A 21 19.38 7.14 6.64
CA THR A 21 20.36 6.62 7.60
C THR A 21 19.79 6.64 9.02
N GLU A 22 20.44 5.93 9.96
CA GLU A 22 20.03 5.95 11.37
C GLU A 22 20.08 7.36 11.98
N THR A 23 20.93 8.24 11.45
CA THR A 23 21.03 9.64 11.86
C THR A 23 19.73 10.41 11.62
N ASP A 24 19.00 10.05 10.57
CA ASP A 24 17.73 10.68 10.20
C ASP A 24 16.59 10.29 11.16
N ALA A 25 16.78 9.22 11.94
CA ALA A 25 15.85 8.81 13.00
C ALA A 25 16.10 9.53 14.33
N ASN A 26 17.17 10.33 14.46
CA ASN A 26 17.46 11.06 15.69
C ASN A 26 16.37 12.12 15.97
N GLY A 27 15.72 12.01 17.13
CA GLY A 27 14.63 12.89 17.54
C GLY A 27 13.24 12.41 17.10
N VAL A 28 13.15 11.30 16.35
CA VAL A 28 11.89 10.59 16.15
C VAL A 28 11.54 9.88 17.46
N HIS A 29 10.63 10.48 18.22
CA HIS A 29 10.02 9.82 19.36
C HIS A 29 9.08 8.72 18.84
N PHE A 30 9.47 7.45 18.97
CA PHE A 30 8.58 6.30 18.80
C PHE A 30 7.62 6.20 20.00
N LEU A 31 6.76 7.21 20.16
CA LEU A 31 5.94 7.37 21.36
C LEU A 31 4.84 6.30 21.45
N HIS A 32 4.47 5.65 20.35
CA HIS A 32 3.51 4.55 20.34
C HIS A 32 3.90 3.50 19.29
N ASN A 33 4.25 2.29 19.73
CA ASN A 33 4.37 1.10 18.88
C ASN A 33 3.01 0.39 18.72
N ASP A 34 1.92 1.01 19.18
CA ASP A 34 0.58 0.46 19.05
C ASP A 34 0.15 0.54 17.58
N ALA A 35 -0.48 -0.54 17.11
CA ALA A 35 -1.07 -0.58 15.78
C ALA A 35 -2.11 0.53 15.62
N LEU A 36 -1.99 1.35 14.57
CA LEU A 36 -3.05 2.28 14.21
C LEU A 36 -4.23 1.48 13.66
N ILE A 37 -5.33 1.46 14.41
CA ILE A 37 -6.58 0.83 14.00
C ILE A 37 -7.63 1.91 13.85
N VAL A 38 -8.23 2.01 12.66
CA VAL A 38 -9.32 2.96 12.38
C VAL A 38 -10.65 2.23 12.28
N GLU A 39 -11.70 2.83 12.83
CA GLU A 39 -13.08 2.37 12.67
C GLU A 39 -13.75 3.19 11.55
N THR A 40 -14.32 2.49 10.57
CA THR A 40 -14.86 3.11 9.35
C THR A 40 -16.00 2.31 8.76
N VAL A 41 -16.81 2.95 7.90
CA VAL A 41 -17.87 2.31 7.14
C VAL A 41 -17.29 1.78 5.82
N ILE A 42 -17.54 0.50 5.51
CA ILE A 42 -17.18 -0.12 4.22
C ILE A 42 -18.42 -0.73 3.59
N GLY A 43 -18.72 -0.42 2.32
CA GLY A 43 -19.78 -1.09 1.58
C GLY A 43 -21.15 -1.02 2.26
N ASN A 44 -21.48 0.11 2.89
CA ASN A 44 -22.68 0.35 3.70
C ASN A 44 -22.76 -0.43 5.03
N HIS A 45 -21.66 -1.05 5.48
CA HIS A 45 -21.59 -1.75 6.77
C HIS A 45 -20.87 -0.90 7.80
N THR A 46 -21.52 -0.71 8.95
CA THR A 46 -21.32 0.47 9.81
C THR A 46 -19.95 0.55 10.48
N ILE A 47 -19.28 -0.57 10.80
CA ILE A 47 -18.01 -0.53 11.55
C ILE A 47 -17.11 -1.70 11.14
N CYS A 48 -16.06 -1.40 10.37
CA CYS A 48 -14.91 -2.26 10.16
C CYS A 48 -13.70 -1.67 10.91
N ARG A 49 -12.97 -2.52 11.64
CA ARG A 49 -11.65 -2.18 12.20
C ARG A 49 -10.59 -2.46 11.16
N ILE A 50 -9.90 -1.42 10.71
CA ILE A 50 -8.84 -1.53 9.70
C ILE A 50 -7.50 -1.25 10.37
N LEU A 51 -6.55 -2.17 10.21
CA LEU A 51 -5.14 -1.94 10.52
C LEU A 51 -4.54 -1.04 9.45
N VAL A 52 -3.99 0.11 9.84
CA VAL A 52 -3.26 0.99 8.93
C VAL A 52 -1.81 0.55 8.89
N ASP A 53 -1.43 -0.10 7.79
CA ASP A 53 -0.05 -0.50 7.50
C ASP A 53 0.52 0.34 6.35
N ASN A 54 1.32 1.34 6.69
CA ASN A 54 1.99 2.21 5.72
C ASN A 54 3.09 1.50 4.89
N GLY A 55 3.49 0.30 5.30
CA GLY A 55 4.45 -0.54 4.57
C GLY A 55 3.80 -1.50 3.58
N SER A 56 2.47 -1.64 3.59
CA SER A 56 1.74 -2.50 2.66
C SER A 56 1.44 -1.79 1.35
N SER A 57 1.58 -2.52 0.24
CA SER A 57 1.17 -2.05 -1.10
C SER A 57 -0.25 -2.45 -1.47
N VAL A 58 -0.92 -3.26 -0.64
CA VAL A 58 -2.24 -3.83 -0.92
C VAL A 58 -3.14 -3.79 0.32
N ASP A 59 -4.42 -3.56 0.10
CA ASP A 59 -5.45 -3.69 1.12
C ASP A 59 -5.97 -5.14 1.16
N ILE A 60 -6.07 -5.70 2.36
CA ILE A 60 -6.52 -7.08 2.58
C ILE A 60 -7.78 -7.07 3.43
N LEU A 61 -8.84 -7.70 2.91
CA LEU A 61 -10.06 -7.98 3.66
C LEU A 61 -10.13 -9.49 3.93
N TYR A 62 -10.20 -9.86 5.21
CA TYR A 62 -10.41 -11.25 5.58
C TYR A 62 -11.75 -11.77 5.07
N LEU A 63 -11.77 -13.03 4.64
CA LEU A 63 -12.97 -13.66 4.09
C LEU A 63 -14.11 -13.71 5.12
N ASP A 64 -13.80 -14.02 6.38
CA ASP A 64 -14.77 -13.97 7.47
C ASP A 64 -15.37 -12.57 7.68
N CYS A 65 -14.61 -11.50 7.39
CA CYS A 65 -15.09 -10.13 7.46
C CYS A 65 -16.07 -9.86 6.31
N LEU A 66 -15.72 -10.27 5.08
CA LEU A 66 -16.59 -10.20 3.91
C LEU A 66 -17.94 -10.90 4.15
N GLU A 67 -17.90 -12.10 4.75
CA GLU A 67 -19.09 -12.88 5.11
C GLU A 67 -19.93 -12.19 6.19
N LYS A 68 -19.30 -11.59 7.21
CA LYS A 68 -19.99 -10.79 8.25
C LYS A 68 -20.61 -9.51 7.70
N MET A 69 -20.05 -8.97 6.61
CA MET A 69 -20.65 -7.88 5.82
C MET A 69 -21.77 -8.38 4.89
N GLY A 70 -22.17 -9.66 4.94
CA GLY A 70 -23.23 -10.20 4.10
C GLY A 70 -22.92 -10.20 2.59
N ILE A 71 -21.66 -9.96 2.21
CA ILE A 71 -21.22 -9.94 0.82
C ILE A 71 -20.92 -11.37 0.39
N LYS A 72 -21.52 -11.80 -0.72
CA LYS A 72 -21.36 -13.16 -1.21
C LYS A 72 -20.04 -13.31 -1.95
N LYS A 73 -19.35 -14.45 -1.78
CA LYS A 73 -18.13 -14.79 -2.54
C LYS A 73 -18.32 -14.73 -4.06
N SER A 74 -19.54 -14.96 -4.55
CA SER A 74 -19.87 -14.82 -5.97
C SER A 74 -19.72 -13.40 -6.53
N GLN A 75 -19.57 -12.39 -5.67
CA GLN A 75 -19.31 -11.00 -6.05
C GLN A 75 -17.81 -10.71 -6.18
N LEU A 76 -16.93 -11.65 -5.81
CA LEU A 76 -15.50 -11.52 -5.98
C LEU A 76 -15.12 -11.66 -7.46
N MET A 77 -14.25 -10.77 -7.92
CA MET A 77 -13.59 -10.90 -9.20
C MET A 77 -12.47 -11.94 -9.07
N PRO A 78 -12.33 -12.90 -10.00
CA PRO A 78 -11.23 -13.83 -9.99
C PRO A 78 -9.88 -13.11 -9.95
N ASN A 79 -9.00 -13.55 -9.05
CA ASN A 79 -7.64 -13.05 -8.96
C ASN A 79 -6.69 -14.22 -8.71
N SER A 80 -5.77 -14.44 -9.64
CA SER A 80 -4.73 -15.47 -9.51
C SER A 80 -3.36 -14.88 -9.16
N GLN A 81 -3.29 -13.56 -8.92
CA GLN A 81 -2.03 -12.88 -8.61
C GLN A 81 -1.57 -13.29 -7.20
N PRO A 82 -0.37 -13.90 -7.05
CA PRO A 82 0.22 -14.10 -5.75
C PRO A 82 0.69 -12.77 -5.18
N PHE A 83 0.40 -12.56 -3.90
CA PHE A 83 0.93 -11.46 -3.11
C PHE A 83 2.07 -11.98 -2.24
N TYR A 84 3.12 -11.18 -2.11
CA TYR A 84 4.35 -11.56 -1.40
C TYR A 84 4.49 -10.72 -0.14
N GLY A 85 4.59 -11.39 1.01
CA GLY A 85 4.88 -10.75 2.28
C GLY A 85 6.36 -10.85 2.66
N PHE A 86 6.71 -10.25 3.81
CA PHE A 86 8.06 -10.27 4.36
C PHE A 86 8.62 -11.67 4.63
N THR A 87 7.75 -12.65 4.91
CA THR A 87 8.15 -14.04 5.21
C THR A 87 8.54 -14.85 3.97
N ARG A 88 8.60 -14.23 2.78
CA ARG A 88 8.79 -14.90 1.46
C ARG A 88 7.72 -15.93 1.10
N ASN A 89 6.68 -16.06 1.91
CA ASN A 89 5.51 -16.84 1.57
C ASN A 89 4.63 -16.04 0.62
N SER A 90 4.13 -16.69 -0.42
CA SER A 90 3.08 -16.14 -1.26
C SER A 90 1.71 -16.51 -0.73
N PHE A 91 0.74 -15.61 -0.86
CA PHE A 91 -0.66 -15.92 -0.66
C PHE A 91 -1.45 -15.61 -1.92
N ILE A 92 -2.41 -16.47 -2.24
CA ILE A 92 -3.38 -16.24 -3.31
C ILE A 92 -4.70 -15.85 -2.63
N SER A 93 -5.24 -14.69 -2.99
CA SER A 93 -6.53 -14.23 -2.50
C SER A 93 -7.68 -15.05 -3.10
N GLU A 94 -8.78 -15.19 -2.38
CA GLU A 94 -10.05 -15.72 -2.92
C GLU A 94 -10.58 -14.90 -4.11
N GLY A 95 -10.23 -13.61 -4.17
CA GLY A 95 -10.55 -12.73 -5.28
C GLY A 95 -10.33 -11.26 -4.92
N LEU A 96 -10.74 -10.39 -5.83
CA LEU A 96 -10.71 -8.95 -5.67
C LEU A 96 -12.13 -8.41 -5.55
N ILE A 97 -12.31 -7.36 -4.74
CA ILE A 97 -13.58 -6.65 -4.63
C ILE A 97 -13.32 -5.15 -4.54
N ARG A 98 -14.22 -4.35 -5.11
CA ARG A 98 -14.23 -2.90 -4.95
C ARG A 98 -15.35 -2.53 -4.01
N LEU A 99 -15.02 -1.90 -2.89
CA LEU A 99 -15.98 -1.46 -1.88
C LEU A 99 -15.81 0.05 -1.64
N PRO A 100 -16.92 0.81 -1.48
CA PRO A 100 -16.84 2.19 -1.05
C PRO A 100 -16.37 2.25 0.40
N LEU A 101 -15.46 3.18 0.70
CA LEU A 101 -14.92 3.46 2.03
C LEU A 101 -15.25 4.91 2.40
N THR A 102 -15.79 5.12 3.60
CA THR A 102 -16.09 6.47 4.11
C THR A 102 -15.35 6.70 5.41
N VAL A 103 -14.32 7.53 5.38
CA VAL A 103 -13.48 7.90 6.53
C VAL A 103 -13.75 9.36 6.89
N GLY A 104 -14.01 9.64 8.17
CA GLY A 104 -14.40 10.96 8.64
C GLY A 104 -15.85 11.27 8.29
N GLY A 105 -16.63 11.63 9.31
CA GLY A 105 -18.00 12.14 9.15
C GLY A 105 -18.01 13.65 8.93
#